data_AF-A0AAX6P5V5-F1
#
_entry.id   AF-A0AAX6P5V5-F1
#
_cell.length_a   1.000
_cell.length_b   1.000
_cell.length_c   1.000
_cell.angle_alpha   90.00
_cell.angle_beta   90.00
_cell.angle_gamma   90.00
#
_symmetry.space_group_name_H-M   'P 1'
#
loop_
_entity.id
_entity.type
_entity.pdbx_description
1 polymer ?
#
loop_
_entity_poly.entity_id
_entity_poly.type
_entity_poly.pdbx_seq_one_letter_code
_entity_poly.pdbx_strand_id
1 'polypeptide(L)'
;MYTRSTVVGSQPGPSQAPRNPGARGGELGSLRSQRQGLEAAPQGPARASLRAPHRRSTGAYTLIAPDETRRHQIQRIAEQELASLEKWKEQNRAKPIYLSPRRLGGSQSESEVRQKQQLQLMQSKYQQKLKREESVRIKKEAEEAELQKMKAIQRQKSNKLEEKRLLQEKLRREALREHHQYKTAEFLSRLDRTLPHGSVHQFAPRDSQSSTWNKLPEPIQQPHEEEKAKIHQPEHKRVNNAFLDRLQGKSQPGGLQQSRGYWNTNSGNSWGI
;
A
#
# COMPACT_ATOMS: atom_id res chain seq x y z
N MET A 1 13.84 -9.87 3.97
CA MET A 1 14.52 -8.66 4.48
C MET A 1 13.48 -7.58 4.71
N TYR A 2 12.94 -7.53 5.92
CA TYR A 2 12.09 -6.42 6.36
C TYR A 2 13.00 -5.31 6.88
N THR A 3 12.97 -4.14 6.25
CA THR A 3 13.55 -2.93 6.82
C THR A 3 12.43 -2.09 7.42
N ARG A 4 12.43 -2.06 8.75
CA ARG A 4 11.69 -1.10 9.58
C ARG A 4 12.25 0.30 9.32
N SER A 5 11.38 1.29 9.25
CA SER A 5 11.76 2.70 9.43
C SER A 5 11.13 3.22 10.71
N THR A 6 12.00 3.68 11.61
CA THR A 6 11.73 4.20 12.94
C THR A 6 11.31 5.66 12.87
N VAL A 7 10.21 6.03 13.52
CA VAL A 7 9.89 7.43 13.87
C VAL A 7 10.11 7.60 15.37
N VAL A 8 10.97 8.56 15.69
CA VAL A 8 11.32 9.05 17.03
C VAL A 8 10.16 9.89 17.55
N GLY A 9 9.67 9.55 18.75
CA GLY A 9 8.74 10.37 19.53
C GLY A 9 9.22 10.42 20.98
N SER A 10 9.43 11.64 21.49
CA SER A 10 9.91 11.93 22.84
C SER A 10 8.94 11.41 23.92
N GLN A 11 9.50 10.72 24.91
CA GLN A 11 8.86 10.34 26.17
C GLN A 11 9.08 11.42 27.25
N PRO A 12 8.10 11.72 28.11
CA PRO A 12 8.33 12.13 29.49
C PRO A 12 8.51 10.89 30.40
N GLY A 13 9.40 11.03 31.40
CA GLY A 13 9.99 9.96 32.21
C GLY A 13 9.11 9.24 33.25
N PRO A 14 9.74 8.41 34.11
CA PRO A 14 9.08 7.33 34.83
C PRO A 14 8.56 7.79 36.19
N SER A 15 7.38 7.31 36.59
CA SER A 15 6.95 7.35 37.98
C SER A 15 6.44 5.99 38.42
N GLN A 16 6.94 5.61 39.59
CA GLN A 16 6.87 4.30 40.22
C GLN A 16 5.45 3.91 40.65
N ALA A 17 5.21 2.60 40.73
CA ALA A 17 4.13 1.93 41.46
C ALA A 17 4.05 2.45 42.92
N PRO A 18 2.95 2.28 43.71
CA PRO A 18 2.20 1.02 43.83
C PRO A 18 0.68 1.18 44.11
N ARG A 19 -0.12 0.11 43.92
CA ARG A 19 -1.20 -0.25 44.87
C ARG A 19 -1.94 -1.55 44.53
N ASN A 20 -1.91 -2.43 45.52
CA ASN A 20 -2.93 -3.42 45.85
C ASN A 20 -4.36 -2.88 45.74
N PRO A 21 -5.34 -3.77 45.51
CA PRO A 21 -6.60 -3.71 46.23
C PRO A 21 -6.72 -4.95 47.13
N GLY A 22 -6.37 -4.76 48.40
CA GLY A 22 -6.89 -5.59 49.49
C GLY A 22 -8.27 -5.07 49.92
N ALA A 23 -9.18 -6.02 50.15
CA ALA A 23 -10.25 -6.02 51.14
C ALA A 23 -11.38 -4.97 51.07
N ARG A 24 -12.57 -5.46 50.70
CA ARG A 24 -13.90 -5.36 51.38
C ARG A 24 -14.97 -5.69 50.32
N GLY A 25 -15.98 -6.50 50.54
CA GLY A 25 -16.49 -7.21 51.70
C GLY A 25 -17.65 -8.07 51.20
N GLY A 26 -17.88 -9.21 51.83
CA GLY A 26 -18.92 -10.16 51.43
C GLY A 26 -18.82 -11.39 52.31
N GLU A 27 -19.31 -11.23 53.53
CA GLU A 27 -19.44 -12.25 54.57
C GLU A 27 -20.12 -13.51 54.02
N LEU A 28 -19.37 -14.60 53.90
CA LEU A 28 -19.92 -15.94 53.91
C LEU A 28 -19.77 -16.45 55.34
N GLY A 29 -20.87 -16.39 56.09
CA GLY A 29 -20.98 -16.93 57.44
C GLY A 29 -20.71 -18.43 57.44
N SER A 30 -19.55 -18.82 57.95
CA SER A 30 -19.25 -20.18 58.37
C SER A 30 -19.90 -20.40 59.73
N LEU A 31 -21.09 -21.01 59.77
CA LEU A 31 -21.65 -21.55 61.00
C LEU A 31 -20.89 -22.83 61.37
N ARG A 32 -19.77 -22.57 62.04
CA ARG A 32 -19.13 -23.34 63.10
C ARG A 32 -20.02 -24.46 63.65
N SER A 33 -19.69 -25.69 63.25
CA SER A 33 -20.05 -26.94 63.92
C SER A 33 -19.69 -26.85 65.41
N GLN A 34 -20.71 -26.70 66.27
CA GLN A 34 -20.57 -26.79 67.71
C GLN A 34 -20.90 -28.22 68.14
N ARG A 35 -19.86 -29.06 68.23
CA ARG A 35 -19.87 -30.26 69.08
C ARG A 35 -19.48 -29.83 70.49
N GLN A 36 -20.44 -29.84 71.40
CA GLN A 36 -20.28 -29.96 72.86
C GLN A 36 -21.33 -31.00 73.25
N GLY A 37 -20.99 -32.22 73.68
CA GLY A 37 -20.25 -32.52 74.91
C GLY A 37 -21.29 -32.96 75.94
N LEU A 38 -21.58 -34.27 75.98
CA LEU A 38 -22.54 -34.90 76.89
C LEU A 38 -21.96 -34.95 78.32
N GLU A 39 -22.69 -34.38 79.26
CA GLU A 39 -22.49 -34.42 80.72
C GLU A 39 -23.50 -35.42 81.33
N ALA A 40 -23.28 -35.88 82.57
CA ALA A 40 -23.47 -37.27 83.01
C ALA A 40 -24.79 -37.59 83.79
N ALA A 41 -25.24 -38.86 83.66
CA ALA A 41 -25.85 -39.85 84.61
C ALA A 41 -26.91 -39.41 85.68
N PRO A 42 -27.94 -40.23 86.07
CA PRO A 42 -27.75 -41.62 86.57
C PRO A 42 -28.87 -42.69 86.31
N GLN A 43 -28.44 -43.96 86.41
CA GLN A 43 -29.12 -45.20 86.86
C GLN A 43 -30.48 -45.71 86.29
N GLY A 44 -30.54 -47.03 86.01
CA GLY A 44 -31.62 -47.78 85.35
C GLY A 44 -32.89 -48.05 86.20
N PRO A 45 -33.80 -48.96 85.77
CA PRO A 45 -33.49 -50.38 85.64
C PRO A 45 -34.20 -51.11 84.47
N ALA A 46 -34.03 -52.43 84.45
CA ALA A 46 -34.99 -53.40 83.92
C ALA A 46 -35.08 -53.50 82.38
N ARG A 47 -34.25 -54.42 81.89
CA ARG A 47 -34.59 -55.49 80.93
C ARG A 47 -36.09 -55.82 80.92
N ALA A 48 -36.89 -55.06 80.19
CA ALA A 48 -38.29 -55.35 79.92
C ALA A 48 -38.42 -55.78 78.46
N SER A 49 -38.61 -57.09 78.31
CA SER A 49 -38.91 -57.80 77.07
C SER A 49 -40.02 -57.10 76.26
N LEU A 50 -39.64 -56.28 75.28
CA LEU A 50 -40.50 -56.02 74.13
C LEU A 50 -40.12 -57.05 73.07
N ARG A 51 -40.94 -58.10 73.01
CA ARG A 51 -40.84 -59.20 72.06
C ARG A 51 -40.69 -58.64 70.65
N ALA A 52 -39.51 -58.83 70.05
CA ALA A 52 -39.32 -58.62 68.63
C ALA A 52 -40.27 -59.55 67.85
N PRO A 53 -40.95 -59.09 66.79
CA PRO A 53 -41.74 -59.97 65.94
C PRO A 53 -40.80 -61.02 65.36
N HIS A 54 -41.25 -62.26 65.43
CA HIS A 54 -40.54 -63.50 65.11
C HIS A 54 -39.75 -63.40 63.78
N ARG A 55 -38.45 -63.07 63.88
CA ARG A 55 -37.49 -63.11 62.76
C ARG A 55 -37.25 -64.58 62.44
N ARG A 56 -37.76 -65.06 61.30
CA ARG A 56 -37.43 -66.38 60.78
C ARG A 56 -36.15 -66.28 59.96
N SER A 57 -35.05 -66.77 60.52
CA SER A 57 -33.77 -66.89 59.83
C SER A 57 -33.64 -68.29 59.23
N THR A 58 -33.56 -68.38 57.90
CA THR A 58 -33.33 -69.63 57.17
C THR A 58 -31.96 -69.56 56.51
N GLY A 59 -30.96 -70.16 57.17
CA GLY A 59 -29.58 -70.24 56.69
C GLY A 59 -28.88 -68.88 56.59
N ALA A 60 -28.67 -68.39 55.36
CA ALA A 60 -27.83 -67.22 55.05
C ALA A 60 -28.58 -65.87 55.02
N TYR A 61 -29.91 -65.84 55.14
CA TYR A 61 -30.69 -64.59 55.16
C TYR A 61 -31.75 -64.56 56.27
N THR A 62 -32.07 -63.35 56.72
CA THR A 62 -33.14 -63.12 57.69
C THR A 62 -34.36 -62.55 56.99
N LEU A 63 -35.52 -63.22 57.13
CA LEU A 63 -36.79 -62.67 56.68
C LEU A 63 -37.37 -61.78 57.79
N ILE A 64 -37.42 -60.47 57.53
CA ILE A 64 -38.08 -59.50 58.41
C ILE A 64 -39.51 -59.35 57.94
N ALA A 65 -40.46 -59.78 58.78
CA ALA A 65 -41.87 -59.67 58.48
C ALA A 65 -42.27 -58.18 58.34
N PRO A 66 -43.07 -57.83 57.31
CA PRO A 66 -43.52 -56.48 57.11
C PRO A 66 -44.37 -56.00 58.31
N ASP A 67 -43.92 -54.99 59.06
CA ASP A 67 -44.69 -54.37 60.16
C ASP A 67 -45.75 -53.39 59.61
N GLU A 68 -47.03 -53.73 59.76
CA GLU A 68 -48.16 -52.94 59.24
C GLU A 68 -48.26 -51.57 59.91
N THR A 69 -47.97 -51.48 61.22
CA THR A 69 -48.09 -50.22 61.96
C THR A 69 -47.03 -49.22 61.51
N ARG A 70 -45.79 -49.70 61.32
CA ARG A 70 -44.69 -48.91 60.76
C ARG A 70 -44.97 -48.54 59.30
N ARG A 71 -45.59 -49.44 58.51
CA ARG A 71 -46.00 -49.13 57.13
C ARG A 71 -47.01 -48.00 57.07
N HIS A 72 -48.09 -48.09 57.85
CA HIS A 72 -49.10 -47.04 57.92
C HIS A 72 -48.53 -45.72 58.44
N GLN A 73 -47.60 -45.75 59.39
CA GLN A 73 -46.89 -44.55 59.83
C GLN A 73 -46.09 -43.90 58.70
N ILE A 74 -45.34 -44.70 57.94
CA ILE A 74 -44.56 -44.21 56.79
C ILE A 74 -45.50 -43.65 55.71
N GLN A 75 -46.62 -44.31 55.44
CA GLN A 75 -47.63 -43.85 54.48
C GLN A 75 -48.22 -42.50 54.90
N ARG A 76 -48.63 -42.34 56.16
CA ARG A 76 -49.17 -41.07 56.66
C ARG A 76 -48.16 -39.93 56.57
N ILE A 77 -46.90 -40.19 56.90
CA ILE A 77 -45.83 -39.19 56.77
C ILE A 77 -45.64 -38.83 55.29
N ALA A 78 -45.57 -39.82 54.39
CA ALA A 78 -45.40 -39.60 52.97
C ALA A 78 -46.56 -38.76 52.39
N GLU A 79 -47.80 -39.05 52.78
CA GLU A 79 -48.98 -38.27 52.38
C GLU A 79 -48.93 -36.83 52.90
N GLN A 80 -48.53 -36.66 54.17
CA GLN A 80 -48.40 -35.35 54.80
C GLN A 80 -47.29 -34.50 54.14
N GLU A 81 -46.15 -35.11 53.81
CA GLU A 81 -45.04 -34.46 53.13
C GLU A 81 -45.42 -34.07 51.70
N LEU A 82 -46.13 -34.94 50.98
CA LEU A 82 -46.62 -34.66 49.63
C LEU A 82 -47.58 -33.46 49.63
N ALA A 83 -48.55 -33.44 50.55
CA ALA A 83 -49.48 -32.33 50.71
C ALA A 83 -48.77 -31.02 51.11
N SER A 84 -47.73 -31.10 51.95
CA SER A 84 -46.93 -29.94 52.34
C SER A 84 -46.12 -29.38 51.18
N LEU A 85 -45.58 -30.25 50.33
CA LEU A 85 -44.85 -29.90 49.12
C LEU A 85 -45.76 -29.25 48.07
N GLU A 86 -46.98 -29.73 47.91
CA GLU A 86 -47.98 -29.14 47.01
C GLU A 86 -48.33 -27.72 47.46
N LYS A 87 -48.62 -27.51 48.75
CA LYS A 87 -48.86 -26.17 49.31
C LYS A 87 -47.66 -25.25 49.14
N TRP A 88 -46.43 -25.74 49.35
CA TRP A 88 -45.23 -24.94 49.13
C TRP A 88 -45.08 -24.56 47.65
N LYS A 89 -45.37 -25.47 46.72
CA LYS A 89 -45.36 -25.18 45.28
C LYS A 89 -46.39 -24.13 44.90
N GLU A 90 -47.59 -24.18 45.47
CA GLU A 90 -48.65 -23.19 45.24
C GLU A 90 -48.26 -21.82 45.80
N GLN A 91 -47.73 -21.77 47.01
CA GLN A 91 -47.28 -20.54 47.66
C GLN A 91 -46.08 -19.90 46.93
N ASN A 92 -45.16 -20.72 46.42
CA ASN A 92 -43.99 -20.27 45.66
C ASN A 92 -44.25 -20.24 44.15
N ARG A 93 -45.49 -20.46 43.71
CA ARG A 93 -45.83 -20.40 42.30
C ARG A 93 -45.70 -18.95 41.85
N ALA A 94 -44.75 -18.71 40.94
CA ALA A 94 -44.64 -17.41 40.30
C ALA A 94 -45.97 -17.07 39.62
N LYS A 95 -46.47 -15.85 39.86
CA LYS A 95 -47.70 -15.37 39.21
C LYS A 95 -47.48 -15.34 37.69
N PRO A 96 -48.40 -15.90 36.88
CA PRO A 96 -48.31 -15.78 35.44
C PRO A 96 -48.29 -14.31 35.04
N ILE A 97 -47.24 -13.90 34.33
CA ILE A 97 -47.07 -12.52 33.87
C ILE A 97 -47.84 -12.37 32.57
N TYR A 98 -48.96 -11.67 32.60
CA TYR A 98 -49.76 -11.33 31.41
C TYR A 98 -49.37 -9.96 30.84
N LEU A 99 -48.08 -9.78 30.54
CA LEU A 99 -47.59 -8.57 29.88
C LEU A 99 -47.37 -8.86 28.39
N SER A 100 -47.86 -7.96 27.53
CA SER A 100 -47.51 -7.98 26.12
C SER A 100 -46.01 -7.69 25.99
N PRO A 101 -45.25 -8.50 25.22
CA PRO A 101 -43.82 -8.27 25.03
C PRO A 101 -43.56 -6.87 24.49
N ARG A 102 -42.92 -6.03 25.30
CA ARG A 102 -42.53 -4.67 24.93
C ARG A 102 -41.18 -4.75 24.21
N ARG A 103 -41.09 -4.28 22.96
CA ARG A 103 -39.81 -4.14 22.28
C ARG A 103 -38.95 -3.15 23.05
N LEU A 104 -37.88 -3.65 23.66
CA LEU A 104 -36.87 -2.86 24.34
C LEU A 104 -35.64 -2.79 23.42
N GLY A 105 -35.40 -1.64 22.80
CA GLY A 105 -34.29 -1.43 21.86
C GLY A 105 -34.67 -0.59 20.64
N GLY A 106 -33.66 0.05 20.02
CA GLY A 106 -33.79 1.16 19.06
C GLY A 106 -34.70 0.95 17.84
N SER A 107 -35.08 2.05 17.22
CA SER A 107 -36.12 2.16 16.18
C SER A 107 -35.78 1.51 14.83
N GLN A 108 -34.55 1.01 14.65
CA GLN A 108 -34.09 0.49 13.36
C GLN A 108 -34.13 -1.02 13.34
N SER A 109 -34.67 -1.56 12.24
CA SER A 109 -34.60 -2.98 11.96
C SER A 109 -33.17 -3.40 11.63
N GLU A 110 -32.79 -4.63 11.97
CA GLU A 110 -31.48 -5.20 11.65
C GLU A 110 -31.16 -5.12 10.14
N SER A 111 -32.19 -5.31 9.30
CA SER A 111 -32.08 -5.20 7.84
C SER A 111 -31.71 -3.79 7.38
N GLU A 112 -32.28 -2.75 7.99
CA GLU A 112 -31.97 -1.35 7.68
C GLU A 112 -30.53 -1.00 8.06
N VAL A 113 -30.07 -1.49 9.22
CA VAL A 113 -28.69 -1.29 9.66
C VAL A 113 -27.73 -1.96 8.67
N ARG A 114 -28.02 -3.19 8.23
CA ARG A 114 -27.21 -3.88 7.22
C ARG A 114 -27.21 -3.15 5.88
N GLN A 115 -28.35 -2.67 5.41
CA GLN A 115 -28.44 -1.93 4.16
C GLN A 115 -27.63 -0.63 4.22
N LYS A 116 -27.73 0.13 5.33
CA LYS A 116 -26.94 1.35 5.54
C LYS A 116 -25.44 1.05 5.55
N GLN A 117 -25.03 -0.02 6.22
CA GLN A 117 -23.63 -0.45 6.25
C GLN A 117 -23.12 -0.79 4.84
N GLN A 118 -23.90 -1.50 4.02
CA GLN A 118 -23.55 -1.79 2.63
C GLN A 118 -23.41 -0.53 1.78
N LEU A 119 -24.37 0.40 1.90
CA LEU A 119 -24.33 1.69 1.19
C LEU A 119 -23.12 2.53 1.60
N GLN A 120 -22.80 2.59 2.88
CA GLN A 120 -21.64 3.31 3.39
C GLN A 120 -20.33 2.72 2.84
N LEU A 121 -20.21 1.39 2.80
CA LEU A 121 -19.07 0.71 2.21
C LEU A 121 -18.91 1.07 0.72
N MET A 122 -20.01 1.04 -0.04
CA MET A 122 -20.05 1.41 -1.45
C MET A 122 -19.59 2.85 -1.69
N GLN A 123 -20.11 3.81 -0.91
CA GLN A 123 -19.75 5.22 -1.01
C GLN A 123 -18.27 5.46 -0.67
N SER A 124 -17.78 4.85 0.41
CA SER A 124 -16.38 4.96 0.82
C SER A 124 -15.43 4.41 -0.24
N LYS A 125 -15.74 3.22 -0.80
CA LYS A 125 -14.98 2.64 -1.91
C LYS A 125 -14.92 3.58 -3.11
N TYR A 126 -16.04 4.19 -3.47
CA TYR A 126 -16.11 5.12 -4.59
C TYR A 126 -15.28 6.38 -4.35
N GLN A 127 -15.40 7.01 -3.17
CA GLN A 127 -14.61 8.17 -2.80
C GLN A 127 -13.11 7.86 -2.79
N GLN A 128 -12.72 6.69 -2.29
CA GLN A 128 -11.33 6.25 -2.30
C GLN A 128 -10.80 6.09 -3.74
N LYS A 129 -11.61 5.58 -4.66
CA LYS A 129 -11.25 5.45 -6.08
C LYS A 129 -11.00 6.82 -6.70
N LEU A 130 -11.90 7.79 -6.50
CA LEU A 130 -11.72 9.16 -7.01
C LEU A 130 -10.42 9.79 -6.50
N LYS A 131 -10.16 9.72 -5.19
CA LYS A 131 -8.92 10.26 -4.60
C LYS A 131 -7.66 9.61 -5.18
N ARG A 132 -7.68 8.30 -5.43
CA ARG A 132 -6.56 7.60 -6.07
C ARG A 132 -6.35 8.11 -7.49
N GLU A 133 -7.41 8.19 -8.29
CA GLU A 133 -7.32 8.67 -9.68
C GLU A 133 -6.82 10.10 -9.76
N GLU A 134 -7.31 11.00 -8.91
CA GLU A 134 -6.83 12.39 -8.83
C GLU A 134 -5.36 12.45 -8.45
N SER A 135 -4.93 11.69 -7.44
CA SER A 135 -3.52 11.65 -7.04
C SER A 135 -2.61 11.15 -8.18
N VAL A 136 -3.08 10.19 -8.98
CA VAL A 136 -2.34 9.67 -10.13
C VAL A 136 -2.27 10.72 -11.25
N ARG A 137 -3.36 11.43 -11.51
CA ARG A 137 -3.40 12.52 -12.51
C ARG A 137 -2.44 13.65 -12.13
N ILE A 138 -2.47 14.10 -10.89
CA ILE A 138 -1.59 15.16 -10.38
C ILE A 138 -0.12 14.75 -10.48
N LYS A 139 0.22 13.51 -10.10
CA LYS A 139 1.59 12.99 -10.24
C LYS A 139 2.04 12.98 -11.69
N LYS A 140 1.20 12.49 -12.60
CA LYS A 140 1.50 12.44 -14.03
C LYS A 140 1.72 13.84 -14.62
N GLU A 141 0.87 14.81 -14.25
CA GLU A 141 1.00 16.20 -14.70
C GLU A 141 2.30 16.82 -14.19
N ALA A 142 2.67 16.58 -12.93
CA ALA A 142 3.93 17.06 -12.35
C ALA A 142 5.15 16.46 -13.06
N GLU A 143 5.14 15.14 -13.31
CA GLU A 143 6.18 14.44 -14.08
C GLU A 143 6.28 15.00 -15.52
N GLU A 144 5.15 15.25 -16.17
CA GLU A 144 5.13 15.84 -17.51
C GLU A 144 5.70 17.27 -17.52
N ALA A 145 5.33 18.10 -16.54
CA ALA A 145 5.85 19.45 -16.40
C ALA A 145 7.37 19.46 -16.15
N GLU A 146 7.88 18.52 -15.35
CA GLU A 146 9.32 18.36 -15.15
C GLU A 146 10.03 17.96 -16.46
N LEU A 147 9.47 17.01 -17.19
CA LEU A 147 9.99 16.57 -18.48
C LEU A 147 9.98 17.71 -19.51
N GLN A 148 8.95 18.55 -19.52
CA GLN A 148 8.90 19.76 -20.34
C GLN A 148 9.99 20.76 -19.94
N LYS A 149 10.25 20.97 -18.64
CA LYS A 149 11.37 21.81 -18.17
C LYS A 149 12.72 21.26 -18.63
N MET A 150 12.96 19.95 -18.49
CA MET A 150 14.18 19.31 -18.97
C MET A 150 14.37 19.49 -20.48
N LYS A 151 13.30 19.30 -21.26
CA LYS A 151 13.31 19.55 -22.72
C LYS A 151 13.61 21.01 -23.05
N ALA A 152 13.00 21.96 -22.35
CA ALA A 152 13.24 23.38 -22.55
C ALA A 152 14.70 23.75 -22.26
N ILE A 153 15.28 23.23 -21.17
CA ILE A 153 16.70 23.42 -20.85
C ILE A 153 17.60 22.85 -21.96
N GLN A 154 17.29 21.65 -22.46
CA GLN A 154 18.08 21.05 -23.54
C GLN A 154 17.97 21.85 -24.84
N ARG A 155 16.77 22.35 -25.18
CA ARG A 155 16.56 23.25 -26.33
C ARG A 155 17.35 24.54 -26.17
N GLN A 156 17.33 25.17 -25.00
CA GLN A 156 18.13 26.37 -24.75
C GLN A 156 19.63 26.12 -24.91
N LYS A 157 20.14 24.98 -24.41
CA LYS A 157 21.54 24.57 -24.61
C LYS A 157 21.86 24.39 -26.09
N SER A 158 20.96 23.77 -26.86
CA SER A 158 21.11 23.58 -28.30
C SER A 158 21.15 24.92 -29.04
N ASN A 159 20.18 25.81 -28.77
CA ASN A 159 20.10 27.12 -29.41
C ASN A 159 21.37 27.94 -29.13
N LYS A 160 21.83 27.96 -27.87
CA LYS A 160 23.07 28.67 -27.50
C LYS A 160 24.31 28.12 -28.21
N LEU A 161 24.34 26.80 -28.48
CA LEU A 161 25.43 26.19 -29.23
C LEU A 161 25.36 26.57 -30.72
N GLU A 162 24.17 26.58 -31.30
CA GLU A 162 23.94 26.95 -32.68
C GLU A 162 24.26 28.43 -32.94
N GLU A 163 23.85 29.33 -32.04
CA GLU A 163 24.22 30.76 -32.09
C GLU A 163 25.75 30.96 -32.11
N LYS A 164 26.49 30.21 -31.29
CA LYS A 164 27.97 30.25 -31.31
C LYS A 164 28.55 29.77 -32.64
N ARG A 165 27.98 28.69 -33.21
CA ARG A 165 28.40 28.19 -34.54
C ARG A 165 28.12 29.23 -35.62
N LEU A 166 26.96 29.86 -35.59
CA LEU A 166 26.59 30.91 -36.54
C LEU A 166 27.50 32.13 -36.44
N LEU A 167 27.88 32.55 -35.23
CA LEU A 167 28.85 33.64 -35.04
C LEU A 167 30.24 33.27 -35.58
N GLN A 168 30.72 32.07 -35.28
CA GLN A 168 32.00 31.59 -35.80
C GLN A 168 32.01 31.52 -37.34
N GLU A 169 30.94 31.02 -37.93
CA GLU A 169 30.81 30.92 -39.38
C GLU A 169 30.71 32.30 -40.04
N LYS A 170 30.01 33.26 -39.42
CA LYS A 170 30.00 34.66 -39.88
C LYS A 170 31.40 35.26 -39.89
N LEU A 171 32.15 35.14 -38.79
CA LEU A 171 33.53 35.62 -38.72
C LEU A 171 34.42 34.96 -39.79
N ARG A 172 34.27 33.64 -39.98
CA ARG A 172 34.99 32.90 -41.04
C ARG A 172 34.66 33.47 -42.43
N ARG A 173 33.38 33.72 -42.72
CA ARG A 173 32.92 34.29 -43.99
C ARG A 173 33.42 35.72 -44.19
N GLU A 174 33.39 36.54 -43.15
CA GLU A 174 33.89 37.92 -43.19
C GLU A 174 35.39 37.95 -43.44
N ALA A 175 36.19 37.15 -42.73
CA ALA A 175 37.64 37.07 -42.95
C ALA A 175 37.99 36.62 -44.38
N LEU A 176 37.25 35.66 -44.93
CA LEU A 176 37.42 35.25 -46.33
C LEU A 176 37.03 36.38 -47.30
N ARG A 177 35.95 37.12 -47.00
CA ARG A 177 35.51 38.27 -47.80
C ARG A 177 36.55 39.38 -47.77
N GLU A 178 37.07 39.72 -46.60
CA GLU A 178 38.12 40.73 -46.42
C GLU A 178 39.41 40.32 -47.11
N HIS A 179 39.86 39.07 -46.94
CA HIS A 179 41.03 38.56 -47.63
C HIS A 179 40.85 38.62 -49.15
N HIS A 180 39.68 38.26 -49.67
CA HIS A 180 39.36 38.42 -51.09
C HIS A 180 39.44 39.90 -51.50
N GLN A 181 38.80 40.81 -50.76
CA GLN A 181 38.81 42.24 -51.06
C GLN A 181 40.24 42.79 -51.06
N TYR A 182 41.04 42.46 -50.04
CA TYR A 182 42.44 42.83 -49.93
C TYR A 182 43.26 42.32 -51.11
N LYS A 183 43.09 41.04 -51.48
CA LYS A 183 43.79 40.45 -52.63
C LYS A 183 43.41 41.09 -53.96
N THR A 184 42.13 41.39 -54.16
CA THR A 184 41.67 42.10 -55.35
C THR A 184 42.24 43.52 -55.39
N ALA A 185 42.23 44.25 -54.27
CA ALA A 185 42.80 45.59 -54.19
C ALA A 185 44.34 45.60 -54.39
N GLU A 186 45.05 44.62 -53.84
CA GLU A 186 46.50 44.46 -54.03
C GLU A 186 46.86 44.19 -55.49
N PHE A 187 46.09 43.34 -56.16
CA PHE A 187 46.22 43.10 -57.60
C PHE A 187 45.99 44.38 -58.42
N LEU A 188 44.92 45.13 -58.14
CA LEU A 188 44.64 46.40 -58.83
C LEU A 188 45.74 47.45 -58.58
N SER A 189 46.19 47.58 -57.34
CA SER A 189 47.28 48.51 -56.98
C SER A 189 48.59 48.17 -57.70
N ARG A 190 48.86 46.89 -57.95
CA ARG A 190 50.00 46.46 -58.76
C ARG A 190 49.87 46.89 -60.22
N LEU A 191 48.67 46.79 -60.80
CA LEU A 191 48.42 47.26 -62.16
C LEU A 191 48.64 48.77 -62.27
N ASP A 192 48.13 49.54 -61.32
CA ASP A 192 48.26 51.00 -61.31
C ASP A 192 49.73 51.45 -61.17
N ARG A 193 50.56 50.73 -60.40
CA ARG A 193 51.99 51.03 -60.25
C ARG A 193 52.82 50.65 -61.48
N THR A 194 52.41 49.63 -62.22
CA THR A 194 53.06 49.27 -63.49
C THR A 194 52.67 50.17 -64.65
N LEU A 195 51.70 51.07 -64.45
CA LEU A 195 51.32 52.09 -65.42
C LEU A 195 52.05 53.41 -65.08
N PRO A 196 53.06 53.83 -65.86
CA PRO A 196 53.70 55.10 -65.64
C PRO A 196 52.69 56.21 -65.91
N HIS A 197 52.64 57.19 -65.01
CA HIS A 197 51.93 58.45 -65.21
C HIS A 197 52.42 59.11 -66.51
N GLY A 198 51.75 58.84 -67.64
CA GLY A 198 52.27 59.26 -68.94
C GLY A 198 51.61 58.71 -70.20
N SER A 199 50.41 58.13 -70.18
CA SER A 199 49.67 57.94 -71.44
C SER A 199 48.17 58.20 -71.29
N VAL A 200 47.80 59.40 -71.73
CA VAL A 200 46.47 59.73 -72.22
C VAL A 200 46.22 58.88 -73.47
N HIS A 201 45.82 57.63 -73.30
CA HIS A 201 45.10 56.92 -74.35
C HIS A 201 43.63 57.20 -74.16
N GLN A 202 43.14 58.17 -74.93
CA GLN A 202 41.71 58.36 -75.14
C GLN A 202 41.16 57.06 -75.75
N PHE A 203 40.52 56.24 -74.94
CA PHE A 203 39.58 55.26 -75.45
C PHE A 203 38.35 56.05 -75.91
N ALA A 204 38.33 56.41 -77.19
CA ALA A 204 37.07 56.75 -77.85
C ALA A 204 36.07 55.61 -77.57
N PRO A 205 34.78 55.90 -77.31
CA PRO A 205 33.80 54.86 -77.05
C PRO A 205 33.66 54.01 -78.31
N ARG A 206 34.38 52.89 -78.38
CA ARG A 206 34.11 51.85 -79.37
C ARG A 206 32.85 51.14 -78.90
N ASP A 207 31.85 51.24 -79.75
CA ASP A 207 30.57 50.58 -79.63
C ASP A 207 30.74 49.13 -79.17
N SER A 208 29.93 48.80 -78.16
CA SER A 208 29.65 47.47 -77.69
C SER A 208 29.40 46.55 -78.88
N GLN A 209 30.37 45.75 -79.30
CA GLN A 209 30.16 44.41 -79.86
C GLN A 209 31.39 43.50 -79.69
N SER A 210 31.11 42.32 -79.13
CA SER A 210 31.96 41.13 -79.00
C SER A 210 33.01 41.14 -77.88
N SER A 211 32.76 40.37 -76.81
CA SER A 211 33.56 39.14 -76.68
C SER A 211 32.82 38.07 -75.88
N THR A 212 32.98 36.86 -76.37
CA THR A 212 32.37 35.57 -76.03
C THR A 212 32.76 35.03 -74.64
N TRP A 213 33.06 35.92 -73.69
CA TRP A 213 33.53 35.59 -72.34
C TRP A 213 32.50 35.85 -71.22
N ASN A 214 31.32 36.35 -71.55
CA ASN A 214 30.20 36.51 -70.58
C ASN A 214 29.56 35.18 -70.15
N LYS A 215 30.13 34.03 -70.51
CA LYS A 215 29.84 32.74 -69.87
C LYS A 215 30.97 32.39 -68.92
N LEU A 216 31.11 33.18 -67.85
CA LEU A 216 31.80 32.72 -66.66
C LEU A 216 31.02 31.49 -66.16
N PRO A 217 31.64 30.33 -65.88
CA PRO A 217 30.94 29.29 -65.14
C PRO A 217 30.48 29.93 -63.84
N GLU A 218 29.17 29.89 -63.56
CA GLU A 218 28.68 30.13 -62.21
C GLU A 218 29.59 29.32 -61.27
N PRO A 219 30.10 29.90 -60.17
CA PRO A 219 30.75 29.08 -59.17
C PRO A 219 29.69 28.05 -58.78
N ILE A 220 29.92 26.79 -59.16
CA ILE A 220 29.20 25.65 -58.64
C ILE A 220 29.54 25.67 -57.15
N GLN A 221 28.82 26.50 -56.39
CA GLN A 221 28.72 26.40 -54.96
C GLN A 221 28.01 25.07 -54.77
N GLN A 222 28.84 24.04 -54.71
CA GLN A 222 28.40 22.68 -54.71
C GLN A 222 27.32 22.52 -53.64
N PRO A 223 26.15 21.96 -53.95
CA PRO A 223 25.21 21.51 -52.94
C PRO A 223 25.76 20.30 -52.16
N HIS A 224 27.07 20.06 -52.19
CA HIS A 224 27.74 18.89 -51.61
C HIS A 224 27.77 18.93 -50.07
N GLU A 225 27.74 20.12 -49.46
CA GLU A 225 27.58 20.24 -48.00
C GLU A 225 26.14 19.97 -47.56
N GLU A 226 25.15 20.37 -48.37
CA GLU A 226 23.74 20.11 -48.10
C GLU A 226 23.38 18.63 -48.34
N GLU A 227 24.01 17.99 -49.33
CA GLU A 227 23.93 16.55 -49.58
C GLU A 227 24.60 15.74 -48.46
N LYS A 228 25.81 16.14 -48.01
CA LYS A 228 26.48 15.53 -46.85
C LYS A 228 25.67 15.72 -45.56
N ALA A 229 25.10 16.90 -45.33
CA ALA A 229 24.21 17.14 -44.20
C ALA A 229 22.95 16.26 -44.30
N LYS A 230 22.36 16.11 -45.49
CA LYS A 230 21.21 15.20 -45.71
C LYS A 230 21.54 13.73 -45.47
N ILE A 231 22.78 13.29 -45.69
CA ILE A 231 23.23 11.92 -45.44
C ILE A 231 23.57 11.69 -43.96
N HIS A 232 24.16 12.66 -43.26
CA HIS A 232 24.51 12.53 -41.84
C HIS A 232 23.33 12.73 -40.86
N GLN A 233 22.31 13.48 -41.25
CA GLN A 233 21.08 13.69 -40.47
C GLN A 233 20.28 12.39 -40.17
N PRO A 234 20.00 11.49 -41.13
CA PRO A 234 19.31 10.24 -40.86
C PRO A 234 20.16 9.29 -40.02
N GLU A 235 21.49 9.32 -40.19
CA GLU A 235 22.40 8.52 -39.37
C GLU A 235 22.38 9.00 -37.91
N HIS A 236 22.48 10.30 -37.66
CA HIS A 236 22.32 10.88 -36.32
C HIS A 236 20.96 10.56 -35.69
N LYS A 237 19.87 10.59 -36.47
CA LYS A 237 18.53 10.17 -36.00
C LYS A 237 18.48 8.67 -35.66
N ARG A 238 19.14 7.81 -36.44
CA ARG A 238 19.21 6.37 -36.19
C ARG A 238 19.98 6.04 -34.92
N VAL A 239 21.17 6.60 -34.71
CA VAL A 239 21.93 6.37 -33.46
C VAL A 239 21.22 6.97 -32.24
N ASN A 240 20.57 8.12 -32.39
CA ASN A 240 19.79 8.71 -31.31
C ASN A 240 18.59 7.83 -30.93
N ASN A 241 17.83 7.35 -31.93
CA ASN A 241 16.72 6.44 -31.70
C ASN A 241 17.20 5.10 -31.10
N ALA A 242 18.28 4.51 -31.61
CA ALA A 242 18.85 3.27 -31.06
C ALA A 242 19.35 3.46 -29.61
N PHE A 243 19.88 4.63 -29.28
CA PHE A 243 20.27 4.99 -27.91
C PHE A 243 19.05 5.13 -26.99
N LEU A 244 17.98 5.77 -27.45
CA LEU A 244 16.72 5.90 -26.72
C LEU A 244 16.03 4.54 -26.53
N ASP A 245 16.06 3.65 -27.53
CA ASP A 245 15.51 2.30 -27.46
C ASP A 245 16.28 1.43 -26.46
N ARG A 246 17.61 1.62 -26.36
CA ARG A 246 18.47 0.95 -25.37
C ARG A 246 18.22 1.46 -23.96
N LEU A 247 17.95 2.75 -23.78
CA LEU A 247 17.54 3.33 -22.49
C LEU A 247 16.13 2.89 -22.07
N GLN A 248 15.23 2.67 -23.03
CA GLN A 248 13.86 2.21 -22.78
C GLN A 248 13.75 0.67 -22.72
N GLY A 249 14.86 -0.07 -22.89
CA GLY A 249 14.90 -1.53 -22.80
C GLY A 249 14.16 -2.28 -23.92
N LYS A 250 13.92 -1.64 -25.07
CA LYS A 250 13.03 -2.13 -26.14
C LYS A 250 13.72 -2.93 -27.25
N SER A 251 15.05 -3.04 -27.25
CA SER A 251 15.79 -3.84 -28.26
C SER A 251 16.09 -5.26 -27.75
N GLN A 252 15.77 -6.29 -28.55
CA GLN A 252 16.17 -7.67 -28.27
C GLN A 252 17.71 -7.85 -28.29
N PRO A 253 18.29 -8.68 -27.40
CA PRO A 253 19.70 -9.00 -27.41
C PRO A 253 19.97 -10.11 -28.44
N GLY A 254 20.62 -9.78 -29.54
CA GLY A 254 21.07 -10.75 -30.54
C GLY A 254 22.59 -10.75 -30.68
N GLY A 255 23.26 -11.69 -30.01
CA GLY A 255 24.50 -12.30 -30.52
C GLY A 255 25.78 -12.22 -29.67
N LEU A 256 26.13 -13.36 -29.06
CA LEU A 256 27.47 -13.87 -28.70
C LEU A 256 28.21 -13.29 -27.46
N GLN A 257 28.00 -13.90 -26.28
CA GLN A 257 28.97 -14.86 -25.69
C GLN A 257 28.48 -15.36 -24.33
N GLN A 258 28.37 -16.69 -24.24
CA GLN A 258 28.56 -17.57 -23.09
C GLN A 258 29.00 -16.89 -21.78
N SER A 259 28.14 -16.89 -20.78
CA SER A 259 28.57 -17.21 -19.42
C SER A 259 27.46 -17.96 -18.69
N ARG A 260 27.70 -19.26 -18.49
CA ARG A 260 27.07 -20.07 -17.47
C ARG A 260 26.96 -19.27 -16.16
N GLY A 261 25.76 -19.24 -15.60
CA GLY A 261 25.50 -18.62 -14.29
C GLY A 261 24.37 -19.36 -13.60
N TYR A 262 24.69 -20.53 -13.08
CA TYR A 262 23.91 -21.30 -12.12
C TYR A 262 23.33 -20.39 -11.02
N TRP A 263 22.00 -20.33 -10.88
CA TRP A 263 21.35 -20.03 -9.59
C TRP A 263 20.09 -20.89 -9.44
N ASN A 264 20.35 -22.14 -9.04
CA ASN A 264 19.69 -22.87 -7.97
C ASN A 264 18.27 -22.39 -7.56
N THR A 265 17.25 -23.06 -8.06
CA THR A 265 15.92 -23.08 -7.44
C THR A 265 15.80 -24.34 -6.60
N ASN A 266 15.92 -24.21 -5.27
CA ASN A 266 15.43 -25.23 -4.36
C ASN A 266 14.86 -24.64 -3.08
N SER A 267 13.54 -24.80 -2.94
CA SER A 267 12.72 -24.90 -1.71
C SER A 267 11.27 -24.65 -2.18
N GLY A 268 10.39 -25.64 -2.34
CA GLY A 268 10.18 -26.79 -1.48
C GLY A 268 9.27 -26.37 -0.32
N ASN A 269 7.95 -26.51 -0.49
CA ASN A 269 6.95 -26.86 0.53
C ASN A 269 5.59 -26.97 -0.19
N SER A 270 5.12 -28.18 -0.51
CA SER A 270 4.52 -29.19 0.38
C SER A 270 2.99 -29.08 0.28
N TRP A 271 2.42 -29.99 -0.50
CA TRP A 271 1.01 -30.36 -0.47
C TRP A 271 0.77 -31.25 0.76
N GLY A 272 -0.29 -30.98 1.52
CA GLY A 272 -0.73 -31.82 2.64
C GLY A 272 -1.98 -31.29 3.33
N ILE A 273 -3.08 -32.05 3.16
CA ILE A 273 -4.46 -31.92 3.68
C ILE A 273 -5.42 -31.13 2.77
#